data_AF-A0A6P8YJG6-F1
#
_entry.id   AF-A0A6P8YJG6-F1
#
_cell.length_a   1.000
_cell.length_b   1.000
_cell.length_c   1.000
_cell.angle_alpha   90.00
_cell.angle_beta   90.00
_cell.angle_gamma   90.00
#
_symmetry.space_group_name_H-M   'P 1'
#
loop_
_entity.id
_entity.type
_entity.pdbx_description
1 polymer ?
#
loop_
_entity_poly.entity_id
_entity_poly.type
_entity_poly.pdbx_seq_one_letter_code
_entity_poly.pdbx_strand_id
1 'polypeptide(L)'
;MIFFIIGHRIIYLYGSPLRNADFVEAVYSRLDRMVMLNGGGLITTFFVISGFLEAWLLLRHYAKHRRFSVAFLVQQYVSRYLRLLPVTAVVLAIETQWMQYMGSGPVWGQVAGRVVRDCQQYWWTHLLFVNNYVAQGSTQCMIQTWFAATLLQMFLLTPPLMWLVSRWTQRALWPGCLLLGLLLAASAVVLYATTVLLGLTPITLMFPRDLVRQGFAMDPTFIYQYLPAQTNAVPYVVGLVTGTLFYLANRDKWQPSKRTATWLWLGIPLGLLLLSVTLISVFLFFRPSFEARPLLDAAYGPARWLGFSLPPAWILFVCAMGYGGVFDRIFSWSPMLPMGRLSFSVYLIHFTIIIVTTSTTRQPAYLSDYSVVSQGVADIVISYAAGLVLHFCVEAPMMSLLSIAFSRLSSSTGSAERVSGAVSGKAPGEAQDADEVHDNAVRTSTSTTNV
;
A
#
# COMPACT_ATOMS: atom_id res chain seq x y z
N MET A 1 -4.41 2.86 6.40
CA MET A 1 -5.77 3.33 6.07
C MET A 1 -6.15 4.59 6.83
N ILE A 2 -6.13 4.59 8.18
CA ILE A 2 -6.49 5.76 9.01
C ILE A 2 -5.83 7.08 8.53
N PHE A 3 -4.51 7.08 8.33
CA PHE A 3 -3.79 8.27 7.85
C PHE A 3 -4.28 8.78 6.47
N PHE A 4 -4.69 7.90 5.57
CA PHE A 4 -5.21 8.29 4.25
C PHE A 4 -6.59 8.92 4.36
N ILE A 5 -7.47 8.37 5.20
CA ILE A 5 -8.81 8.93 5.42
C ILE A 5 -8.69 10.36 5.94
N ILE A 6 -7.84 10.58 6.96
CA ILE A 6 -7.57 11.91 7.51
C ILE A 6 -6.94 12.83 6.45
N GLY A 7 -5.92 12.34 5.72
CA GLY A 7 -5.26 13.12 4.67
C GLY A 7 -6.22 13.57 3.56
N HIS A 8 -7.06 12.67 3.06
CA HIS A 8 -8.05 13.00 2.04
C HIS A 8 -9.13 13.95 2.57
N ARG A 9 -9.60 13.80 3.82
CA ARG A 9 -10.48 14.78 4.46
C ARG A 9 -9.85 16.17 4.46
N ILE A 10 -8.57 16.27 4.83
CA ILE A 10 -7.85 17.55 4.85
C ILE A 10 -7.80 18.18 3.45
N ILE A 11 -7.53 17.40 2.41
CA ILE A 11 -7.52 17.89 1.02
C ILE A 11 -8.89 18.49 0.64
N TYR A 12 -9.99 17.80 0.97
CA TYR A 12 -11.34 18.30 0.70
C TYR A 12 -11.69 19.53 1.55
N LEU A 13 -11.22 19.60 2.80
CA LEU A 13 -11.41 20.79 3.65
C LEU A 13 -10.67 22.01 3.10
N TYR A 14 -9.43 21.84 2.61
CA TYR A 14 -8.65 22.94 2.04
C TYR A 14 -9.18 23.41 0.68
N GLY A 15 -9.85 22.53 -0.07
CA GLY A 15 -10.55 22.87 -1.30
C GLY A 15 -11.99 23.39 -1.11
N SER A 16 -12.50 23.44 0.11
CA SER A 16 -13.87 23.89 0.41
C SER A 16 -13.94 25.41 0.63
N PRO A 17 -15.13 26.04 0.56
CA PRO A 17 -15.30 27.44 0.96
C PRO A 17 -15.01 27.64 2.46
N LEU A 18 -14.15 28.59 2.82
CA LEU A 18 -13.66 28.81 4.19
C LEU A 18 -13.98 30.21 4.72
N ARG A 19 -14.19 30.32 6.04
CA ARG A 19 -14.31 31.61 6.77
C ARG A 19 -12.97 32.17 7.24
N ASN A 20 -11.96 31.32 7.39
CA ASN A 20 -10.65 31.64 7.95
C ASN A 20 -9.52 31.05 7.09
N ALA A 21 -9.33 31.61 5.89
CA ALA A 21 -8.31 31.14 4.94
C ALA A 21 -6.89 31.15 5.53
N ASP A 22 -6.60 32.10 6.42
CA ASP A 22 -5.32 32.23 7.15
C ASP A 22 -4.90 30.93 7.86
N PHE A 23 -5.86 30.11 8.30
CA PHE A 23 -5.55 28.81 8.91
C PHE A 23 -4.85 27.88 7.91
N VAL A 24 -5.31 27.84 6.67
CA VAL A 24 -4.72 27.02 5.61
C VAL A 24 -3.41 27.62 5.13
N GLU A 25 -3.33 28.95 5.01
CA GLU A 25 -2.09 29.62 4.62
C GLU A 25 -0.96 29.38 5.64
N ALA A 26 -1.27 29.35 6.93
CA ALA A 26 -0.32 29.02 7.99
C ALA A 26 0.19 27.56 7.96
N VAL A 27 -0.47 26.65 7.24
CA VAL A 27 -0.02 25.25 7.11
C VAL A 27 1.31 25.19 6.36
N TYR A 28 1.49 26.03 5.34
CA TYR A 28 2.67 26.01 4.48
C TYR A 28 3.94 26.53 5.18
N SER A 29 3.79 27.31 6.26
CA SER A 29 4.91 27.85 7.05
C SER A 29 5.30 26.97 8.25
N ARG A 30 4.59 25.86 8.48
CA ARG A 30 4.75 25.01 9.67
C ARG A 30 5.34 23.64 9.37
N LEU A 31 6.50 23.34 9.97
CA LEU A 31 7.18 22.05 9.81
C LEU A 31 6.34 20.86 10.28
N ASP A 32 5.60 21.01 11.38
CA ASP A 32 4.74 19.96 11.95
C ASP A 32 3.57 19.58 11.02
N ARG A 33 3.20 20.45 10.08
CA ARG A 33 2.09 20.24 9.16
C ARG A 33 2.50 19.61 7.82
N MET A 34 3.79 19.46 7.57
CA MET A 34 4.30 18.87 6.33
C MET A 34 3.87 17.41 6.12
N VAL A 35 3.58 16.68 7.22
CA VAL A 35 2.99 15.34 7.17
C VAL A 35 1.67 15.33 6.39
N MET A 36 0.89 16.42 6.46
CA MET A 36 -0.38 16.55 5.75
C MET A 36 -0.17 16.76 4.24
N LEU A 37 0.84 17.54 3.86
CA LEU A 37 1.12 17.91 2.47
C LEU A 37 1.92 16.84 1.71
N ASN A 38 2.79 16.08 2.39
CA ASN A 38 3.61 15.02 1.79
C ASN A 38 3.13 13.60 2.16
N GLY A 39 2.03 13.49 2.91
CA GLY A 39 1.48 12.22 3.39
C GLY A 39 1.09 11.24 2.28
N GLY A 40 0.85 11.73 1.06
CA GLY A 40 0.63 10.89 -0.12
C GLY A 40 1.81 9.95 -0.42
N GLY A 41 3.01 10.24 0.11
CA GLY A 41 4.17 9.35 0.06
C GLY A 41 3.98 8.03 0.82
N LEU A 42 3.10 7.97 1.83
CA LEU A 42 2.88 6.76 2.64
C LEU A 42 2.32 5.58 1.83
N ILE A 43 1.79 5.84 0.62
CA ILE A 43 1.23 4.81 -0.27
C ILE A 43 2.30 3.80 -0.71
N THR A 44 3.58 4.21 -0.72
CA THR A 44 4.73 3.33 -0.99
C THR A 44 4.73 2.10 -0.11
N THR A 45 4.25 2.20 1.13
CA THR A 45 4.19 1.08 2.07
C THR A 45 3.39 -0.08 1.47
N PHE A 46 2.27 0.21 0.79
CA PHE A 46 1.47 -0.83 0.16
C PHE A 46 2.14 -1.42 -1.09
N PHE A 47 2.86 -0.60 -1.86
CA PHE A 47 3.67 -1.07 -2.98
C PHE A 47 4.81 -1.99 -2.50
N VAL A 48 5.50 -1.61 -1.43
CA VAL A 48 6.56 -2.41 -0.79
C VAL A 48 6.01 -3.74 -0.28
N ILE A 49 4.90 -3.73 0.49
CA ILE A 49 4.27 -4.95 1.00
C ILE A 49 3.83 -5.86 -0.14
N SER A 50 3.24 -5.27 -1.20
CA SER A 50 2.80 -6.04 -2.37
C SER A 50 4.00 -6.68 -3.07
N GLY A 51 5.04 -5.93 -3.41
CA GLY A 51 6.25 -6.48 -4.04
C GLY A 51 6.92 -7.55 -3.19
N PHE A 52 7.00 -7.34 -1.87
CA PHE A 52 7.56 -8.32 -0.92
C PHE A 52 6.81 -9.65 -0.97
N LEU A 53 5.48 -9.60 -0.87
CA LEU A 53 4.65 -10.79 -0.82
C LEU A 53 4.69 -11.56 -2.15
N GLU A 54 4.59 -10.85 -3.27
CA GLU A 54 4.62 -11.47 -4.60
C GLU A 54 5.98 -12.15 -4.87
N ALA A 55 7.09 -11.48 -4.56
CA ALA A 55 8.43 -12.08 -4.68
C ALA A 55 8.57 -13.35 -3.83
N TRP A 56 8.21 -13.28 -2.54
CA TRP A 56 8.29 -14.43 -1.63
C TRP A 56 7.45 -15.62 -2.10
N LEU A 57 6.19 -15.39 -2.48
CA LEU A 57 5.28 -16.45 -2.92
C LEU A 57 5.73 -17.09 -4.25
N LEU A 58 6.14 -16.29 -5.23
CA LEU A 58 6.59 -16.77 -6.53
C LEU A 58 7.92 -17.54 -6.41
N LEU A 59 8.86 -17.05 -5.60
CA LEU A 59 10.13 -17.75 -5.34
C LEU A 59 9.90 -19.08 -4.63
N ARG A 60 9.02 -19.14 -3.61
CA ARG A 60 8.63 -20.42 -2.97
C ARG A 60 7.98 -21.39 -3.96
N HIS A 61 7.08 -20.91 -4.82
CA HIS A 61 6.46 -21.76 -5.83
C HIS A 61 7.52 -22.31 -6.79
N TYR A 62 8.44 -21.48 -7.28
CA TYR A 62 9.52 -21.92 -8.16
C TYR A 62 10.45 -22.91 -7.47
N ALA A 63 10.77 -22.72 -6.19
CA ALA A 63 11.59 -23.65 -5.42
C ALA A 63 11.02 -25.08 -5.42
N LYS A 64 9.69 -25.18 -5.29
CA LYS A 64 8.94 -26.45 -5.26
C LYS A 64 8.76 -27.08 -6.65
N HIS A 65 8.37 -26.28 -7.65
CA HIS A 65 7.95 -26.79 -8.96
C HIS A 65 8.98 -26.63 -10.08
N ARG A 66 10.03 -25.83 -9.88
CA ARG A 66 11.12 -25.52 -10.84
C ARG A 66 10.69 -24.92 -12.18
N ARG A 67 9.43 -24.55 -12.32
CA ARG A 67 8.84 -23.91 -13.50
C ARG A 67 7.61 -23.10 -13.11
N PHE A 68 7.25 -22.13 -13.94
CA PHE A 68 5.92 -21.53 -13.93
C PHE A 68 5.14 -22.10 -15.10
N SER A 69 4.12 -22.90 -14.83
CA SER A 69 3.23 -23.42 -15.88
C SER A 69 2.32 -22.31 -16.40
N VAL A 70 1.86 -22.43 -17.64
CA VAL A 70 0.88 -21.48 -18.22
C VAL A 70 -0.37 -21.40 -17.35
N ALA A 71 -0.89 -22.56 -16.90
CA ALA A 71 -2.04 -22.62 -16.00
C ALA A 71 -1.80 -21.86 -14.68
N PHE A 72 -0.61 -21.99 -14.08
CA PHE A 72 -0.24 -21.24 -12.88
C PHE A 72 -0.23 -19.73 -13.14
N LEU A 73 0.39 -19.27 -14.24
CA LEU A 73 0.43 -17.86 -14.59
C LEU A 73 -0.96 -17.28 -14.82
N VAL A 74 -1.80 -17.97 -15.60
CA VAL A 74 -3.20 -17.58 -15.84
C VAL A 74 -3.95 -17.49 -14.52
N GLN A 75 -3.81 -18.50 -13.65
CA GLN A 75 -4.44 -18.49 -12.32
C GLN A 75 -3.99 -17.29 -11.48
N GLN A 76 -2.69 -16.95 -11.46
CA GLN A 76 -2.17 -15.80 -10.71
C GLN A 76 -2.79 -14.49 -11.21
N TYR A 77 -2.80 -14.25 -12.53
CA TYR A 77 -3.37 -13.02 -13.10
C TYR A 77 -4.88 -12.92 -12.88
N VAL A 78 -5.62 -13.99 -13.19
CA VAL A 78 -7.08 -14.03 -13.05
C VAL A 78 -7.48 -13.89 -11.58
N SER A 79 -6.82 -14.60 -10.67
CA SER A 79 -7.11 -14.50 -9.24
C SER A 79 -6.90 -13.09 -8.71
N ARG A 80 -5.88 -12.38 -9.18
CA ARG A 80 -5.57 -11.03 -8.72
C ARG A 80 -6.57 -10.01 -9.27
N TYR A 81 -6.92 -10.12 -10.55
CA TYR A 81 -7.94 -9.29 -11.18
C TYR A 81 -9.32 -9.48 -10.50
N LEU A 82 -9.76 -10.73 -10.35
CA LEU A 82 -11.06 -11.05 -9.73
C LEU A 82 -11.13 -10.78 -8.23
N ARG A 83 -9.99 -10.65 -7.54
CA ARG A 83 -9.96 -10.18 -6.15
C ARG A 83 -10.31 -8.70 -6.02
N LEU A 84 -9.87 -7.88 -6.97
CA LEU A 84 -10.05 -6.42 -6.92
C LEU A 84 -11.37 -5.98 -7.57
N LEU A 85 -11.76 -6.64 -8.66
CA LEU A 85 -12.91 -6.23 -9.49
C LEU A 85 -14.25 -6.12 -8.74
N PRO A 86 -14.68 -7.10 -7.91
CA PRO A 86 -16.06 -7.10 -7.41
C PRO A 86 -16.39 -5.91 -6.52
N VAL A 87 -15.51 -5.58 -5.58
CA VAL A 87 -15.72 -4.43 -4.68
C VAL A 87 -15.62 -3.13 -5.46
N THR A 88 -14.66 -3.01 -6.39
CA THR A 88 -14.54 -1.85 -7.28
C THR A 88 -15.82 -1.65 -8.10
N ALA A 89 -16.39 -2.71 -8.67
CA ALA A 89 -17.61 -2.63 -9.47
C ALA A 89 -18.83 -2.17 -8.65
N VAL A 90 -18.97 -2.65 -7.41
CA VAL A 90 -20.06 -2.24 -6.52
C VAL A 90 -19.91 -0.76 -6.13
N VAL A 91 -18.71 -0.32 -5.73
CA VAL A 91 -18.49 1.09 -5.40
C VAL A 91 -18.68 1.98 -6.63
N LEU A 92 -18.24 1.54 -7.80
CA LEU A 92 -18.49 2.26 -9.06
C LEU A 92 -20.00 2.38 -9.38
N ALA A 93 -20.79 1.34 -9.10
CA ALA A 93 -22.24 1.40 -9.22
C ALA A 93 -22.85 2.43 -8.23
N ILE A 94 -22.34 2.48 -7.00
CA ILE A 94 -22.75 3.48 -6.01
C ILE A 94 -22.47 4.90 -6.52
N GLU A 95 -21.27 5.15 -7.04
CA GLU A 95 -20.84 6.43 -7.58
C GLU A 95 -21.66 6.86 -8.82
N THR A 96 -21.93 5.93 -9.73
CA THR A 96 -22.66 6.23 -10.98
C THR A 96 -24.17 6.36 -10.82
N GLN A 97 -24.79 5.59 -9.93
CA GLN A 97 -26.25 5.46 -9.83
C GLN A 97 -26.82 6.09 -8.57
N TRP A 98 -26.21 5.84 -7.41
CA TRP A 98 -26.83 6.15 -6.11
C TRP A 98 -26.37 7.49 -5.55
N MET A 99 -25.11 7.88 -5.80
CA MET A 99 -24.53 9.08 -5.22
C MET A 99 -25.40 10.32 -5.44
N GLN A 100 -26.02 10.48 -6.62
CA GLN A 100 -26.89 11.61 -6.94
C GLN A 100 -28.08 11.81 -5.96
N TYR A 101 -28.50 10.74 -5.27
CA TYR A 101 -29.64 10.74 -4.33
C TYR A 101 -29.20 10.74 -2.85
N MET A 102 -27.91 10.72 -2.55
CA MET A 102 -27.40 10.60 -1.18
C MET A 102 -27.45 11.90 -0.37
N GLY A 103 -27.89 13.02 -0.95
CA GLY A 103 -27.94 14.30 -0.26
C GLY A 103 -28.23 15.49 -1.16
N SER A 104 -28.10 16.68 -0.58
CA SER A 104 -28.25 17.95 -1.29
C SER A 104 -27.44 19.05 -0.59
N GLY A 105 -27.02 20.06 -1.33
CA GLY A 105 -26.27 21.19 -0.81
C GLY A 105 -25.86 22.20 -1.90
N PRO A 106 -25.50 23.43 -1.53
CA PRO A 106 -25.07 24.47 -2.48
C PRO A 106 -23.90 24.03 -3.38
N VAL A 107 -22.99 23.22 -2.86
CA VAL A 107 -21.81 22.71 -3.59
C VAL A 107 -22.01 21.31 -4.19
N TRP A 108 -23.20 20.71 -4.01
CA TRP A 108 -23.47 19.32 -4.41
C TRP A 108 -23.21 19.06 -5.89
N GLY A 109 -23.74 19.91 -6.77
CA GLY A 109 -23.57 19.76 -8.22
C GLY A 109 -22.12 19.93 -8.69
N GLN A 110 -21.31 20.68 -7.94
CA GLN A 110 -19.90 20.96 -8.26
C GLN A 110 -18.98 19.83 -7.81
N VAL A 111 -19.28 19.20 -6.67
CA VAL A 111 -18.47 18.13 -6.07
C VAL A 111 -19.06 16.76 -6.44
N ALA A 112 -20.08 16.27 -5.72
CA ALA A 112 -20.71 14.98 -6.00
C ALA A 112 -21.28 14.87 -7.43
N GLY A 113 -21.95 15.92 -7.92
CA GLY A 113 -22.53 15.92 -9.26
C GLY A 113 -21.47 15.82 -10.37
N ARG A 114 -20.26 16.34 -10.16
CA ARG A 114 -19.13 16.15 -11.08
C ARG A 114 -18.66 14.71 -11.06
N VAL A 115 -18.46 14.13 -9.88
CA VAL A 115 -18.06 12.71 -9.72
C VAL A 115 -19.05 11.78 -10.42
N VAL A 116 -20.36 11.98 -10.24
CA VAL A 116 -21.40 11.17 -10.90
C VAL A 116 -21.26 11.22 -12.43
N ARG A 117 -21.17 12.41 -13.03
CA ARG A 117 -21.04 12.59 -14.48
C ARG A 117 -19.75 11.95 -15.01
N ASP A 118 -18.64 12.22 -14.33
CA ASP A 118 -17.35 11.70 -14.73
C ASP A 118 -17.33 10.17 -14.64
N CYS A 119 -17.93 9.58 -13.60
CA CYS A 119 -18.05 8.13 -13.48
C CYS A 119 -18.97 7.53 -14.55
N GLN A 120 -20.07 8.18 -14.93
CA GLN A 120 -20.93 7.71 -16.01
C GLN A 120 -20.21 7.69 -17.37
N GLN A 121 -19.23 8.57 -17.57
CA GLN A 121 -18.42 8.61 -18.78
C GLN A 121 -17.25 7.61 -18.75
N TYR A 122 -16.56 7.48 -17.61
CA TYR A 122 -15.30 6.75 -17.50
C TYR A 122 -15.36 5.43 -16.73
N TRP A 123 -16.55 4.93 -16.37
CA TRP A 123 -16.74 3.69 -15.60
C TRP A 123 -15.90 2.51 -16.11
N TRP A 124 -15.85 2.31 -17.42
CA TRP A 124 -15.16 1.18 -18.06
C TRP A 124 -13.65 1.19 -17.76
N THR A 125 -13.04 2.37 -17.58
CA THR A 125 -11.61 2.49 -17.29
C THR A 125 -11.26 1.93 -15.91
N HIS A 126 -12.19 1.98 -14.95
CA HIS A 126 -12.03 1.46 -13.60
C HIS A 126 -12.23 -0.05 -13.51
N LEU A 127 -13.08 -0.63 -14.37
CA LEU A 127 -13.24 -2.09 -14.48
C LEU A 127 -12.06 -2.77 -15.19
N LEU A 128 -11.47 -2.08 -16.18
CA LEU A 128 -10.26 -2.55 -16.86
C LEU A 128 -8.97 -2.18 -16.12
N PHE A 129 -9.05 -1.37 -15.06
CA PHE A 129 -7.89 -0.88 -14.30
C PHE A 129 -6.85 -0.16 -15.18
N VAL A 130 -7.33 0.70 -16.08
CA VAL A 130 -6.52 1.58 -16.95
C VAL A 130 -6.80 3.06 -16.69
N ASN A 131 -7.55 3.38 -15.64
CA ASN A 131 -7.96 4.73 -15.27
C ASN A 131 -6.76 5.66 -14.97
N ASN A 132 -5.63 5.12 -14.52
CA ASN A 132 -4.40 5.86 -14.29
C ASN A 132 -3.65 6.27 -15.58
N TYR A 133 -4.08 5.82 -16.77
CA TYR A 133 -3.53 6.24 -18.07
C TYR A 133 -4.57 6.90 -18.97
N VAL A 134 -5.77 6.33 -19.06
CA VAL A 134 -6.81 6.80 -20.00
C VAL A 134 -7.59 7.98 -19.45
N ALA A 135 -7.88 7.96 -18.14
CA ALA A 135 -8.71 8.97 -17.47
C ALA A 135 -7.83 10.01 -16.75
N GLN A 136 -6.59 10.19 -17.21
CA GLN A 136 -5.59 11.03 -16.59
C GLN A 136 -6.05 12.49 -16.52
N GLY A 137 -6.35 12.95 -15.30
CA GLY A 137 -6.57 14.37 -15.02
C GLY A 137 -7.73 15.03 -15.74
N SER A 138 -8.74 14.25 -16.14
CA SER A 138 -9.97 14.75 -16.77
C SER A 138 -11.23 14.30 -16.04
N THR A 139 -11.07 13.56 -14.94
CA THR A 139 -12.17 12.93 -14.20
C THR A 139 -11.90 12.95 -12.69
N GLN A 140 -12.95 13.14 -11.90
CA GLN A 140 -12.97 12.92 -10.45
C GLN A 140 -13.49 11.52 -10.08
N CYS A 141 -13.79 10.67 -11.07
CA CYS A 141 -14.33 9.34 -10.81
C CYS A 141 -13.34 8.47 -10.05
N MET A 142 -13.77 7.95 -8.89
CA MET A 142 -13.06 6.95 -8.09
C MET A 142 -11.53 7.12 -8.09
N ILE A 143 -11.06 8.34 -7.81
CA ILE A 143 -9.64 8.71 -7.96
C ILE A 143 -8.72 7.70 -7.28
N GLN A 144 -9.09 7.21 -6.09
CA GLN A 144 -8.39 6.19 -5.31
C GLN A 144 -8.08 4.89 -6.06
N THR A 145 -8.85 4.52 -7.08
CA THR A 145 -8.60 3.25 -7.81
C THR A 145 -7.31 3.25 -8.62
N TRP A 146 -6.67 4.42 -8.84
CA TRP A 146 -5.38 4.52 -9.52
C TRP A 146 -4.33 3.57 -8.92
N PHE A 147 -4.32 3.43 -7.59
CA PHE A 147 -3.37 2.60 -6.87
C PHE A 147 -3.55 1.11 -7.22
N ALA A 148 -4.80 0.65 -7.26
CA ALA A 148 -5.14 -0.72 -7.63
C ALA A 148 -4.77 -1.02 -9.09
N ALA A 149 -4.99 -0.05 -9.98
CA ALA A 149 -4.59 -0.13 -11.38
C ALA A 149 -3.07 -0.25 -11.53
N THR A 150 -2.33 0.64 -10.89
CA THR A 150 -0.87 0.61 -10.87
C THR A 150 -0.32 -0.72 -10.33
N LEU A 151 -0.92 -1.26 -9.26
CA LEU A 151 -0.54 -2.58 -8.73
C LEU A 151 -0.78 -3.71 -9.73
N LEU A 152 -1.92 -3.73 -10.43
CA LEU A 152 -2.20 -4.77 -11.43
C LEU A 152 -1.21 -4.69 -12.59
N GLN A 153 -0.93 -3.48 -13.06
CA GLN A 153 -0.01 -3.24 -14.18
C GLN A 153 1.42 -3.67 -13.85
N MET A 154 1.94 -3.31 -12.67
CA MET A 154 3.27 -3.79 -12.23
C MET A 154 3.29 -5.31 -12.02
N PHE A 155 2.16 -5.89 -11.59
CA PHE A 155 2.06 -7.34 -11.42
C PHE A 155 2.14 -8.11 -12.75
N LEU A 156 1.69 -7.55 -13.88
CA LEU A 156 1.83 -8.18 -15.20
C LEU A 156 3.29 -8.53 -15.55
N LEU A 157 4.24 -7.71 -15.09
CA LEU A 157 5.68 -7.93 -15.32
C LEU A 157 6.33 -8.76 -14.21
N THR A 158 5.65 -8.97 -13.08
CA THR A 158 6.25 -9.56 -11.88
C THR A 158 6.54 -11.06 -12.03
N PRO A 159 5.61 -11.94 -12.45
CA PRO A 159 5.93 -13.36 -12.62
C PRO A 159 7.06 -13.64 -13.64
N PRO A 160 7.11 -13.02 -14.83
CA PRO A 160 8.25 -13.19 -15.74
C PRO A 160 9.58 -12.73 -15.14
N LEU A 161 9.57 -11.59 -14.44
CA LEU A 161 10.75 -11.06 -13.74
C LEU A 161 11.21 -12.02 -12.64
N MET A 162 10.29 -12.49 -11.79
CA MET A 162 10.58 -13.41 -10.70
C MET A 162 11.03 -14.78 -11.21
N TRP A 163 10.53 -15.24 -12.35
CA TRP A 163 11.03 -16.46 -12.99
C TRP A 163 12.51 -16.36 -13.36
N LEU A 164 12.91 -15.21 -13.92
CA LEU A 164 14.29 -14.94 -14.30
C LEU A 164 15.20 -14.85 -13.06
N VAL A 165 14.77 -14.09 -12.06
CA VAL A 165 15.44 -14.01 -10.74
C VAL A 165 15.56 -15.40 -10.11
N SER A 166 14.50 -16.21 -10.16
CA SER A 166 14.49 -17.57 -9.61
C SER A 166 15.50 -18.48 -10.30
N ARG A 167 15.67 -18.38 -11.63
CA ARG A 167 16.66 -19.18 -12.36
C ARG A 167 18.09 -18.86 -11.94
N TRP A 168 18.38 -17.58 -11.72
CA TRP A 168 19.73 -17.14 -11.38
C TRP A 168 20.06 -17.33 -9.91
N THR A 169 19.15 -17.01 -9.00
CA THR A 169 19.33 -17.16 -7.54
C THR A 169 19.52 -18.60 -7.07
N GLN A 170 19.17 -19.59 -7.91
CA GLN A 170 19.48 -21.01 -7.68
C GLN A 170 20.96 -21.35 -7.93
N ARG A 171 21.66 -20.57 -8.75
CA ARG A 171 23.09 -20.77 -9.07
C ARG A 171 23.98 -19.79 -8.31
N ALA A 172 23.60 -18.51 -8.30
CA ALA A 172 24.33 -17.45 -7.62
C ALA A 172 23.37 -16.31 -7.24
N LEU A 173 23.63 -15.64 -6.12
CA LEU A 173 22.79 -14.55 -5.62
C LEU A 173 22.93 -13.27 -6.45
N TRP A 174 24.15 -12.96 -6.88
CA TRP A 174 24.51 -11.67 -7.46
C TRP A 174 23.74 -11.29 -8.75
N PRO A 175 23.42 -12.20 -9.71
CA PRO A 175 22.75 -11.78 -10.95
C PRO A 175 21.29 -11.36 -10.72
N GLY A 176 20.59 -12.04 -9.79
CA GLY A 176 19.22 -11.66 -9.41
C GLY A 176 19.19 -10.30 -8.70
N CYS A 177 20.11 -10.07 -7.76
CA CYS A 177 20.27 -8.78 -7.10
C CYS A 177 20.66 -7.67 -8.08
N LEU A 178 21.55 -7.96 -9.03
CA LEU A 178 21.96 -7.01 -10.07
C LEU A 178 20.77 -6.61 -10.96
N LEU A 179 19.95 -7.57 -11.41
CA LEU A 179 18.77 -7.27 -12.21
C LEU A 179 17.77 -6.37 -11.46
N LEU A 180 17.49 -6.67 -10.19
CA LEU A 180 16.59 -5.85 -9.39
C LEU A 180 17.18 -4.47 -9.10
N GLY A 181 18.51 -4.38 -8.90
CA GLY A 181 19.22 -3.11 -8.76
C GLY A 181 19.17 -2.26 -10.03
N LEU A 182 19.37 -2.86 -11.20
CA LEU A 182 19.22 -2.18 -12.49
C LEU A 182 17.78 -1.73 -12.73
N LEU A 183 16.79 -2.55 -12.37
CA LEU A 183 15.38 -2.17 -12.48
C LEU A 183 15.01 -1.01 -11.55
N LEU A 184 15.57 -1.00 -10.33
CA LEU A 184 15.39 0.10 -9.38
C LEU A 184 16.00 1.40 -9.92
N ALA A 185 17.23 1.33 -10.43
CA ALA A 185 17.90 2.48 -11.04
C ALA A 185 17.13 2.98 -12.28
N ALA A 186 16.68 2.09 -13.16
CA ALA A 186 15.88 2.44 -14.32
C ALA A 186 14.56 3.11 -13.91
N SER A 187 13.88 2.60 -12.87
CA SER A 187 12.64 3.20 -12.35
C SER A 187 12.87 4.61 -11.80
N ALA A 188 13.98 4.84 -11.10
CA ALA A 188 14.37 6.15 -10.61
C ALA A 188 14.69 7.12 -11.75
N VAL A 189 15.42 6.65 -12.79
CA VAL A 189 15.73 7.43 -13.98
C VAL A 189 14.47 7.79 -14.76
N VAL A 190 13.51 6.87 -14.93
CA VAL A 190 12.23 7.14 -15.61
C VAL A 190 11.46 8.24 -14.89
N LEU A 191 11.37 8.18 -13.57
CA LEU A 191 10.73 9.24 -12.80
C LEU A 191 11.46 10.59 -12.96
N TYR A 192 12.77 10.60 -12.76
CA TYR A 192 13.58 11.81 -12.95
C TYR A 192 13.40 12.42 -14.34
N ALA A 193 13.52 11.60 -15.38
CA ALA A 193 13.35 12.03 -16.77
C ALA A 193 11.94 12.53 -17.03
N THR A 194 10.90 11.90 -16.47
CA THR A 194 9.52 12.38 -16.58
C THR A 194 9.38 13.78 -15.99
N THR A 195 9.93 14.02 -14.79
CA THR A 195 9.88 15.33 -14.14
C THR A 195 10.63 16.39 -14.95
N VAL A 196 11.82 16.08 -15.49
CA VAL A 196 12.61 17.03 -16.29
C VAL A 196 11.97 17.31 -17.65
N LEU A 197 11.61 16.28 -18.41
CA LEU A 197 11.14 16.41 -19.80
C LEU A 197 9.77 17.09 -19.88
N LEU A 198 8.93 16.92 -18.86
CA LEU A 198 7.60 17.54 -18.80
C LEU A 198 7.58 18.84 -17.96
N GLY A 199 8.73 19.29 -17.44
CA GLY A 199 8.81 20.52 -16.65
C GLY A 199 7.95 20.50 -15.39
N LEU A 200 7.84 19.35 -14.73
CA LEU A 200 6.96 19.15 -13.58
C LEU A 200 7.60 19.70 -12.29
N THR A 201 6.75 19.96 -11.30
CA THR A 201 7.21 20.30 -9.95
C THR A 201 7.75 19.05 -9.24
N PRO A 202 8.70 19.19 -8.28
CA PRO A 202 9.27 18.06 -7.54
C PRO A 202 8.22 17.20 -6.82
N ILE A 203 7.11 17.82 -6.42
CA ILE A 203 5.90 17.17 -5.87
C ILE A 203 4.65 17.88 -6.35
N THR A 204 3.48 17.24 -6.25
CA THR A 204 2.17 17.89 -6.40
C THR A 204 2.01 18.96 -5.33
N LEU A 205 2.16 20.22 -5.71
CA LEU A 205 2.02 21.37 -4.81
C LEU A 205 0.54 21.71 -4.65
N MET A 206 -0.03 21.30 -3.52
CA MET A 206 -1.44 21.52 -3.21
C MET A 206 -1.66 22.92 -2.63
N PHE A 207 -1.60 23.97 -3.45
CA PHE A 207 -1.94 25.33 -3.01
C PHE A 207 -3.45 25.54 -2.95
N PRO A 208 -3.98 26.38 -2.02
CA PRO A 208 -5.43 26.50 -1.81
C PRO A 208 -6.16 27.01 -3.06
N ARG A 209 -5.55 27.95 -3.78
CA ARG A 209 -6.06 28.49 -5.04
C ARG A 209 -6.37 27.40 -6.05
N ASP A 210 -5.45 26.44 -6.21
CA ASP A 210 -5.54 25.43 -7.25
C ASP A 210 -6.49 24.30 -6.81
N LEU A 211 -6.50 23.96 -5.52
CA LEU A 211 -7.47 23.04 -4.92
C LEU A 211 -8.93 23.51 -5.12
N VAL A 212 -9.22 24.79 -4.87
CA VAL A 212 -10.57 25.35 -5.01
C VAL A 212 -11.00 25.47 -6.48
N ARG A 213 -10.09 25.91 -7.37
CA ARG A 213 -10.44 26.22 -8.78
C ARG A 213 -10.51 25.00 -9.68
N GLN A 214 -9.54 24.09 -9.54
CA GLN A 214 -9.33 23.00 -10.48
C GLN A 214 -9.33 21.63 -9.79
N GLY A 215 -9.02 21.58 -8.48
CA GLY A 215 -8.83 20.35 -7.72
C GLY A 215 -7.44 19.75 -7.99
N PHE A 216 -6.87 19.05 -7.00
CA PHE A 216 -5.52 18.46 -7.11
C PHE A 216 -5.39 17.43 -8.24
N ALA A 217 -6.50 16.82 -8.63
CA ALA A 217 -6.54 15.77 -9.64
C ALA A 217 -6.21 16.26 -11.06
N MET A 218 -6.31 17.57 -11.30
CA MET A 218 -6.01 18.20 -12.60
C MET A 218 -4.56 18.70 -12.68
N ASP A 219 -3.79 18.60 -11.59
CA ASP A 219 -2.40 19.04 -11.54
C ASP A 219 -1.51 18.15 -12.44
N PRO A 220 -0.71 18.73 -13.36
CA PRO A 220 0.15 17.95 -14.25
C PRO A 220 1.12 17.03 -13.50
N THR A 221 1.67 17.48 -12.37
CA THR A 221 2.58 16.67 -11.56
C THR A 221 1.82 15.48 -10.96
N PHE A 222 0.59 15.66 -10.48
CA PHE A 222 -0.25 14.55 -10.04
C PHE A 222 -0.48 13.54 -11.18
N ILE A 223 -0.85 14.04 -12.36
CA ILE A 223 -1.21 13.20 -13.52
C ILE A 223 -0.04 12.39 -14.06
N TYR A 224 1.11 13.04 -14.27
CA TYR A 224 2.24 12.43 -14.97
C TYR A 224 3.30 11.87 -14.02
N GLN A 225 3.37 12.34 -12.78
CA GLN A 225 4.34 11.86 -11.78
C GLN A 225 3.71 10.89 -10.76
N TYR A 226 2.51 11.17 -10.27
CA TYR A 226 1.93 10.44 -9.14
C TYR A 226 1.06 9.24 -9.54
N LEU A 227 0.27 9.32 -10.61
CA LEU A 227 -0.63 8.24 -11.05
C LEU A 227 0.03 7.07 -11.80
N PRO A 228 0.98 7.28 -12.74
CA PRO A 228 1.40 6.22 -13.66
C PRO A 228 2.17 5.09 -12.96
N ALA A 229 2.09 3.87 -13.51
CA ALA A 229 2.75 2.73 -12.89
C ALA A 229 4.28 2.82 -12.92
N GLN A 230 4.85 3.33 -14.02
CA GLN A 230 6.30 3.41 -14.20
C GLN A 230 6.97 4.37 -13.22
N THR A 231 6.30 5.45 -12.82
CA THR A 231 6.82 6.43 -11.86
C THR A 231 6.68 5.96 -10.41
N ASN A 232 5.84 4.96 -10.16
CA ASN A 232 5.64 4.30 -8.87
C ASN A 232 6.35 2.94 -8.78
N ALA A 233 7.17 2.57 -9.78
CA ALA A 233 7.86 1.28 -9.77
C ALA A 233 8.94 1.19 -8.67
N VAL A 234 9.56 2.31 -8.28
CA VAL A 234 10.60 2.38 -7.23
C VAL A 234 10.18 1.66 -5.93
N PRO A 235 9.10 2.05 -5.24
CA PRO A 235 8.66 1.37 -4.00
C PRO A 235 8.34 -0.11 -4.20
N TYR A 236 7.75 -0.46 -5.35
CA TYR A 236 7.39 -1.84 -5.65
C TYR A 236 8.62 -2.72 -5.84
N VAL A 237 9.64 -2.24 -6.55
CA VAL A 237 10.93 -2.93 -6.74
C VAL A 237 11.69 -3.05 -5.43
N VAL A 238 11.67 -2.03 -4.56
CA VAL A 238 12.20 -2.15 -3.18
C VAL A 238 11.54 -3.33 -2.47
N GLY A 239 10.20 -3.46 -2.57
CA GLY A 239 9.47 -4.63 -2.08
C GLY A 239 9.97 -5.95 -2.65
N LEU A 240 10.14 -6.05 -3.99
CA LEU A 240 10.64 -7.26 -4.65
C LEU A 240 12.05 -7.64 -4.16
N VAL A 241 12.94 -6.66 -3.98
CA VAL A 241 14.28 -6.86 -3.42
C VAL A 241 14.16 -7.43 -2.01
N THR A 242 13.39 -6.78 -1.14
CA THR A 242 13.22 -7.22 0.24
C THR A 242 12.60 -8.62 0.34
N GLY A 243 11.60 -8.93 -0.48
CA GLY A 243 10.98 -10.26 -0.54
C GLY A 243 11.94 -11.34 -1.04
N THR A 244 12.81 -10.99 -1.99
CA THR A 244 13.88 -11.88 -2.47
C THR A 244 14.92 -12.14 -1.38
N LEU A 245 15.38 -11.09 -0.68
CA LEU A 245 16.31 -11.23 0.44
C LEU A 245 15.72 -12.08 1.57
N PHE A 246 14.44 -11.87 1.90
CA PHE A 246 13.74 -12.69 2.88
C PHE A 246 13.62 -14.15 2.44
N TYR A 247 13.35 -14.38 1.15
CA TYR A 247 13.33 -15.73 0.59
C TYR A 247 14.65 -16.46 0.77
N LEU A 248 15.75 -15.79 0.45
CA LEU A 248 17.10 -16.34 0.56
C LEU A 248 17.49 -16.62 2.01
N ALA A 249 17.21 -15.68 2.92
CA ALA A 249 17.43 -15.87 4.35
C ALA A 249 16.71 -17.11 4.89
N ASN A 250 15.46 -17.33 4.48
CA ASN A 250 14.69 -18.52 4.88
C ASN A 250 15.21 -19.82 4.22
N ARG A 251 15.54 -19.77 2.92
CA ARG A 251 16.09 -20.92 2.18
C ARG A 251 17.40 -21.41 2.81
N ASP A 252 18.27 -20.47 3.13
CA ASP A 252 19.60 -20.75 3.67
C ASP A 252 19.57 -20.94 5.21
N LYS A 253 18.37 -20.96 5.81
CA LYS A 253 18.13 -21.06 7.26
C LYS A 253 19.01 -20.10 8.06
N TRP A 254 19.20 -18.89 7.52
CA TRP A 254 20.10 -17.91 8.09
C TRP A 254 19.59 -17.45 9.46
N GLN A 255 20.43 -17.62 10.48
CA GLN A 255 20.18 -17.14 11.83
C GLN A 255 21.17 -16.02 12.16
N PRO A 256 20.72 -14.77 12.35
CA PRO A 256 21.60 -13.67 12.68
C PRO A 256 22.23 -13.86 14.06
N SER A 257 23.53 -13.54 14.16
CA SER A 257 24.21 -13.46 15.46
C SER A 257 23.55 -12.43 16.38
N LYS A 258 23.77 -12.50 17.71
CA LYS A 258 23.25 -11.49 18.65
C LYS A 258 23.60 -10.06 18.23
N ARG A 259 24.84 -9.83 17.78
CA ARG A 259 25.29 -8.52 17.27
C ARG A 259 24.51 -8.11 16.02
N THR A 260 24.32 -9.03 15.08
CA THR A 260 23.55 -8.79 13.85
C THR A 260 22.08 -8.47 14.17
N ALA A 261 21.46 -9.22 15.08
CA ALA A 261 20.09 -8.97 15.54
C ALA A 261 19.94 -7.57 16.16
N THR A 262 20.91 -7.14 16.98
CA THR A 262 20.94 -5.76 17.52
C THR A 262 21.01 -4.72 16.40
N TRP A 263 21.86 -4.91 15.40
CA TRP A 263 21.97 -3.98 14.26
C TRP A 263 20.70 -3.95 13.39
N LEU A 264 20.06 -5.10 13.18
CA LEU A 264 18.78 -5.18 12.47
C LEU A 264 17.72 -4.33 13.19
N TRP A 265 17.62 -4.48 14.51
CA TRP A 265 16.68 -3.73 15.33
C TRP A 265 17.00 -2.23 15.39
N LEU A 266 18.27 -1.85 15.56
CA LEU A 266 18.72 -0.45 15.52
C LEU A 266 18.53 0.22 14.14
N GLY A 267 18.41 -0.55 13.07
CA GLY A 267 18.03 -0.02 11.76
C GLY A 267 16.59 0.51 11.73
N ILE A 268 15.69 0.07 12.62
CA ILE A 268 14.31 0.57 12.67
C ILE A 268 14.23 2.06 13.04
N PRO A 269 14.80 2.54 14.16
CA PRO A 269 14.78 3.98 14.48
C PRO A 269 15.50 4.82 13.41
N LEU A 270 16.55 4.30 12.76
CA LEU A 270 17.19 4.99 11.64
C LEU A 270 16.25 5.10 10.42
N GLY A 271 15.52 4.03 10.11
CA GLY A 271 14.48 4.05 9.08
C GLY A 271 13.36 5.04 9.41
N LEU A 272 12.89 5.09 10.67
CA LEU A 272 11.88 6.07 11.10
C LEU A 272 12.40 7.51 11.05
N LEU A 273 13.69 7.74 11.34
CA LEU A 273 14.33 9.02 11.14
C LEU A 273 14.34 9.41 9.66
N LEU A 274 14.73 8.49 8.77
CA LEU A 274 14.68 8.71 7.32
C LEU A 274 13.26 9.04 6.83
N LEU A 275 12.25 8.31 7.32
CA LEU A 275 10.84 8.59 7.01
C LEU A 275 10.44 9.99 7.46
N SER A 276 10.83 10.38 8.68
CA SER A 276 10.52 11.69 9.27
C SER A 276 11.19 12.83 8.50
N VAL A 277 12.48 12.67 8.16
CA VAL A 277 13.21 13.63 7.32
C VAL A 277 12.56 13.74 5.94
N THR A 278 12.17 12.61 5.33
CA THR A 278 11.51 12.60 4.02
C THR A 278 10.17 13.33 4.08
N LEU A 279 9.35 13.08 5.10
CA LEU A 279 8.08 13.76 5.33
C LEU A 279 8.25 15.28 5.43
N ILE A 280 9.20 15.74 6.25
CA ILE A 280 9.41 17.16 6.54
C ILE A 280 10.16 17.90 5.42
N SER A 281 11.01 17.21 4.65
CA SER A 281 11.86 17.80 3.61
C SER A 281 11.10 18.61 2.55
N VAL A 282 9.82 18.30 2.35
CA VAL A 282 8.95 19.03 1.42
C VAL A 282 8.82 20.51 1.78
N PHE A 283 9.05 20.87 3.05
CA PHE A 283 9.00 22.24 3.56
C PHE A 283 9.84 23.20 2.72
N LEU A 284 10.95 22.72 2.16
CA LEU A 284 11.84 23.50 1.31
C LEU A 284 11.12 24.09 0.10
N PHE A 285 10.17 23.36 -0.50
CA PHE A 285 9.43 23.76 -1.71
C PHE A 285 8.28 24.73 -1.42
N PHE A 286 7.86 24.84 -0.16
CA PHE A 286 6.78 25.76 0.26
C PHE A 286 7.31 27.10 0.80
N ARG A 287 8.63 27.29 0.87
CA ARG A 287 9.22 28.56 1.31
C ARG A 287 9.07 29.64 0.23
N PRO A 288 8.69 30.87 0.59
CA PRO A 288 8.67 31.99 -0.37
C PRO A 288 10.01 32.27 -1.04
N SER A 289 11.12 31.94 -0.36
CA SER A 289 12.49 32.10 -0.88
C SER A 289 12.97 30.92 -1.73
N PHE A 290 12.09 29.98 -2.10
CA PHE A 290 12.47 28.82 -2.89
C PHE A 290 12.74 29.23 -4.34
N GLU A 291 13.97 29.00 -4.79
CA GLU A 291 14.38 29.20 -6.19
C GLU A 291 14.43 27.86 -6.90
N ALA A 292 13.57 27.68 -7.90
CA ALA A 292 13.47 26.44 -8.65
C ALA A 292 14.75 26.18 -9.46
N ARG A 293 15.30 24.97 -9.30
CA ARG A 293 16.47 24.46 -10.01
C ARG A 293 16.05 23.15 -10.68
N PRO A 294 15.49 23.19 -11.90
CA PRO A 294 14.74 22.08 -12.48
C PRO A 294 15.43 20.71 -12.43
N LEU A 295 16.74 20.67 -12.73
CA LEU A 295 17.51 19.41 -12.69
C LEU A 295 17.74 18.89 -11.27
N LEU A 296 18.03 19.78 -10.31
CA LEU A 296 18.24 19.39 -8.92
C LEU A 296 16.92 18.99 -8.26
N ASP A 297 15.87 19.76 -8.51
CA ASP A 297 14.53 19.52 -7.96
C ASP A 297 13.94 18.22 -8.49
N ALA A 298 14.17 17.89 -9.76
CA ALA A 298 13.72 16.62 -10.33
C ALA A 298 14.34 15.39 -9.63
N ALA A 299 15.55 15.51 -9.09
CA ALA A 299 16.19 14.43 -8.32
C ALA A 299 15.47 14.15 -6.99
N TYR A 300 14.67 15.10 -6.49
CA TYR A 300 13.88 14.92 -5.28
C TYR A 300 12.81 13.83 -5.43
N GLY A 301 12.19 13.70 -6.60
CA GLY A 301 11.12 12.71 -6.84
C GLY A 301 11.55 11.27 -6.51
N PRO A 302 12.60 10.74 -7.17
CA PRO A 302 13.12 9.41 -6.88
C PRO A 302 13.68 9.26 -5.45
N ALA A 303 14.41 10.26 -4.96
CA ALA A 303 14.97 10.25 -3.61
C ALA A 303 13.86 10.16 -2.55
N ARG A 304 12.77 10.91 -2.73
CA ARG A 304 11.58 10.91 -1.89
C ARG A 304 10.91 9.53 -1.91
N TRP A 305 10.71 8.92 -3.07
CA TRP A 305 10.12 7.58 -3.11
C TRP A 305 10.99 6.53 -2.42
N LEU A 306 12.32 6.59 -2.57
CA LEU A 306 13.22 5.73 -1.81
C LEU A 306 13.11 5.99 -0.30
N GLY A 307 13.12 7.26 0.12
CA GLY A 307 12.96 7.66 1.52
C GLY A 307 11.65 7.18 2.16
N PHE A 308 10.56 7.10 1.38
CA PHE A 308 9.29 6.52 1.82
C PHE A 308 9.22 4.99 1.73
N SER A 309 10.11 4.34 0.99
CA SER A 309 10.05 2.89 0.73
C SER A 309 11.00 2.07 1.59
N LEU A 310 12.21 2.58 1.84
CA LEU A 310 13.22 1.88 2.62
C LEU A 310 12.78 1.65 4.08
N PRO A 311 12.17 2.62 4.79
CA PRO A 311 11.72 2.40 6.15
C PRO A 311 10.69 1.26 6.30
N PRO A 312 9.55 1.25 5.57
CA PRO A 312 8.60 0.14 5.69
C PRO A 312 9.20 -1.18 5.19
N ALA A 313 10.08 -1.18 4.18
CA ALA A 313 10.75 -2.38 3.71
C ALA A 313 11.66 -2.99 4.79
N TRP A 314 12.45 -2.17 5.47
CA TRP A 314 13.31 -2.61 6.55
C TRP A 314 12.53 -3.14 7.74
N ILE A 315 11.51 -2.40 8.19
CA ILE A 315 10.63 -2.82 9.29
C ILE A 315 9.96 -4.15 8.95
N LEU A 316 9.42 -4.29 7.74
CA LEU A 316 8.79 -5.52 7.26
C LEU A 316 9.77 -6.70 7.28
N PHE A 317 10.98 -6.51 6.76
CA PHE A 317 12.02 -7.55 6.75
C PHE A 317 12.39 -8.00 8.17
N VAL A 318 12.68 -7.05 9.06
CA VAL A 318 13.12 -7.35 10.43
C VAL A 318 12.01 -8.02 11.24
N CYS A 319 10.76 -7.59 11.08
CA CYS A 319 9.60 -8.24 11.70
C CYS A 319 9.40 -9.65 11.13
N ALA A 320 9.45 -9.83 9.82
CA ALA A 320 9.29 -11.14 9.18
C ALA A 320 10.39 -12.14 9.59
N MET A 321 11.60 -11.66 9.91
CA MET A 321 12.69 -12.46 10.46
C MET A 321 12.55 -12.76 11.96
N GLY A 322 11.57 -12.18 12.66
CA GLY A 322 11.35 -12.39 14.10
C GLY A 322 12.18 -11.47 15.03
N TYR A 323 12.81 -10.43 14.49
CA TYR A 323 13.67 -9.50 15.26
C TYR A 323 13.05 -8.10 15.40
N GLY A 324 11.75 -7.94 15.13
CA GLY A 324 11.05 -6.64 15.17
C GLY A 324 10.78 -6.08 16.58
N GLY A 325 10.87 -6.93 17.62
CA GLY A 325 10.67 -6.52 19.01
C GLY A 325 9.28 -5.92 19.26
N VAL A 326 9.20 -4.62 19.55
CA VAL A 326 7.92 -3.92 19.78
C VAL A 326 7.06 -3.85 18.51
N PHE A 327 7.67 -3.71 17.33
CA PHE A 327 6.94 -3.62 16.07
C PHE A 327 6.26 -4.94 15.71
N ASP A 328 6.93 -6.05 15.98
CA ASP A 328 6.35 -7.38 15.78
C ASP A 328 5.10 -7.55 16.65
N ARG A 329 5.17 -7.18 17.93
CA ARG A 329 4.00 -7.19 18.84
C ARG A 329 2.85 -6.30 18.37
N ILE A 330 3.14 -5.12 17.84
CA ILE A 330 2.11 -4.20 17.34
C ILE A 330 1.45 -4.75 16.08
N PHE A 331 2.24 -5.22 15.10
CA PHE A 331 1.70 -5.68 13.82
C PHE A 331 1.06 -7.07 13.88
N SER A 332 1.46 -7.90 14.85
CA SER A 332 0.80 -9.18 15.15
C SER A 332 -0.39 -9.04 16.12
N TRP A 333 -0.69 -7.83 16.57
CA TRP A 333 -1.79 -7.61 17.51
C TRP A 333 -3.15 -8.01 16.92
N SER A 334 -3.96 -8.75 17.67
CA SER A 334 -5.18 -9.37 17.15
C SER A 334 -6.18 -8.39 16.49
N PRO A 335 -6.41 -7.17 17.01
CA PRO A 335 -7.24 -6.16 16.33
C PRO A 335 -6.71 -5.69 14.97
N MET A 336 -5.42 -5.83 14.68
CA MET A 336 -4.86 -5.51 13.35
C MET A 336 -5.34 -6.49 12.28
N LEU A 337 -5.69 -7.73 12.65
CA LEU A 337 -6.18 -8.75 11.71
C LEU A 337 -7.49 -8.35 11.00
N PRO A 338 -8.60 -8.03 11.71
CA PRO A 338 -9.83 -7.59 11.04
C PRO A 338 -9.62 -6.27 10.30
N MET A 339 -8.86 -5.31 10.85
CA MET A 339 -8.56 -4.05 10.15
C MET A 339 -7.81 -4.28 8.84
N GLY A 340 -6.86 -5.23 8.82
CA GLY A 340 -6.14 -5.64 7.62
C GLY A 340 -7.07 -6.26 6.57
N ARG A 341 -8.01 -7.13 7.00
CA ARG A 341 -8.99 -7.77 6.10
C ARG A 341 -9.97 -6.78 5.48
N LEU A 342 -10.39 -5.77 6.24
CA LEU A 342 -11.31 -4.72 5.77
C LEU A 342 -10.63 -3.64 4.93
N SER A 343 -9.29 -3.59 4.92
CA SER A 343 -8.54 -2.45 4.39
C SER A 343 -8.89 -2.11 2.94
N PHE A 344 -9.13 -3.11 2.08
CA PHE A 344 -9.48 -2.85 0.68
C PHE A 344 -10.90 -2.28 0.52
N SER A 345 -11.88 -2.86 1.19
CA SER A 345 -13.25 -2.36 1.21
C SER A 345 -13.34 -0.93 1.78
N VAL A 346 -12.66 -0.67 2.90
CA VAL A 346 -12.55 0.68 3.49
C VAL A 346 -11.85 1.66 2.53
N TYR A 347 -10.76 1.21 1.88
CA TYR A 347 -10.03 2.00 0.92
C TYR A 347 -10.88 2.43 -0.28
N LEU A 348 -11.81 1.59 -0.76
CA LEU A 348 -12.64 1.99 -1.89
C LEU A 348 -13.74 2.97 -1.49
N ILE A 349 -14.41 2.74 -0.34
CA ILE A 349 -15.61 3.50 0.03
C ILE A 349 -15.33 4.84 0.74
N HIS A 350 -14.14 5.02 1.34
CA HIS A 350 -13.87 6.23 2.14
C HIS A 350 -13.97 7.53 1.33
N PHE A 351 -13.57 7.53 0.06
CA PHE A 351 -13.73 8.71 -0.80
C PHE A 351 -15.18 9.07 -1.03
N THR A 352 -16.04 8.08 -1.29
CA THR A 352 -17.49 8.27 -1.43
C THR A 352 -18.06 8.98 -0.22
N ILE A 353 -17.68 8.55 0.99
CA ILE A 353 -18.13 9.12 2.26
C ILE A 353 -17.65 10.57 2.41
N ILE A 354 -16.36 10.82 2.14
CA ILE A 354 -15.78 12.17 2.21
C ILE A 354 -16.46 13.11 1.19
N ILE A 355 -16.70 12.64 -0.03
CA ILE A 355 -17.36 13.40 -1.10
C ILE A 355 -18.79 13.76 -0.70
N VAL A 356 -19.59 12.77 -0.27
CA VAL A 356 -21.00 13.00 0.11
C VAL A 356 -21.09 14.00 1.25
N THR A 357 -20.36 13.76 2.34
CA THR A 357 -20.37 14.65 3.52
C THR A 357 -19.90 16.07 3.17
N THR A 358 -18.82 16.22 2.40
CA THR A 358 -18.34 17.53 1.95
C THR A 358 -19.38 18.24 1.07
N SER A 359 -20.04 17.49 0.19
CA SER A 359 -21.04 18.01 -0.76
C SER A 359 -22.32 18.51 -0.09
N THR A 360 -22.63 18.05 1.12
CA THR A 360 -23.79 18.53 1.91
C THR A 360 -23.55 19.85 2.64
N THR A 361 -22.32 20.38 2.62
CA THR A 361 -21.95 21.62 3.32
C THR A 361 -22.76 22.81 2.82
N ARG A 362 -23.44 23.52 3.73
CA ARG A 362 -24.31 24.66 3.41
C ARG A 362 -23.73 26.03 3.72
N GLN A 363 -22.69 26.09 4.54
CA GLN A 363 -22.04 27.32 4.99
C GLN A 363 -20.52 27.16 4.88
N PRO A 364 -19.77 28.24 4.60
CA PRO A 364 -18.32 28.17 4.59
C PRO A 364 -17.78 27.63 5.92
N ALA A 365 -16.86 26.67 5.84
CA ALA A 365 -16.31 26.00 7.01
C ALA A 365 -15.38 26.92 7.80
N TYR A 366 -15.39 26.79 9.13
CA TYR A 366 -14.37 27.39 9.99
C TYR A 366 -13.40 26.29 10.41
N LEU A 367 -12.15 26.38 9.96
CA LEU A 367 -11.14 25.35 10.23
C LEU A 367 -10.45 25.58 11.57
N SER A 368 -10.31 24.50 12.33
CA SER A 368 -9.52 24.40 13.55
C SER A 368 -8.95 22.99 13.66
N ASP A 369 -7.94 22.79 14.51
CA ASP A 369 -7.42 21.45 14.78
C ASP A 369 -8.53 20.50 15.27
N TYR A 370 -9.45 21.01 16.10
CA TYR A 370 -10.62 20.27 16.54
C TYR A 370 -11.54 19.87 15.37
N SER A 371 -11.85 20.77 14.44
CA SER A 371 -12.74 20.46 13.31
C SER A 371 -12.12 19.43 12.36
N VAL A 372 -10.80 19.46 12.17
CA VAL A 372 -10.08 18.48 11.33
C VAL A 372 -10.11 17.11 11.99
N VAL A 373 -9.78 17.02 13.28
CA VAL A 373 -9.76 15.75 14.01
C VAL A 373 -11.16 15.15 14.14
N SER A 374 -12.15 15.95 14.52
CA SER A 374 -13.54 15.48 14.70
C SER A 374 -14.13 14.91 13.40
N GLN A 375 -13.96 15.61 12.27
CA GLN A 375 -14.40 15.10 10.97
C GLN A 375 -13.62 13.88 10.52
N GLY A 376 -12.30 13.86 10.72
CA GLY A 376 -11.48 12.69 10.40
C GLY A 376 -11.88 11.44 11.20
N VAL A 377 -12.18 11.59 12.49
CA VAL A 377 -12.68 10.49 13.33
C VAL A 377 -14.04 10.00 12.83
N ALA A 378 -14.96 10.92 12.49
CA ALA A 378 -16.26 10.56 11.93
C ALA A 378 -16.09 9.76 10.62
N ASP A 379 -15.23 10.21 9.71
CA ASP A 379 -14.96 9.50 8.46
C ASP A 379 -14.38 8.12 8.69
N ILE A 380 -13.46 7.96 9.64
CA ILE A 380 -12.90 6.66 9.99
C ILE A 380 -14.01 5.72 10.43
N VAL A 381 -14.83 6.14 11.41
CA VAL A 381 -15.90 5.29 11.94
C VAL A 381 -16.89 4.88 10.85
N ILE A 382 -17.36 5.84 10.05
CA ILE A 382 -18.32 5.59 8.97
C ILE A 382 -17.69 4.73 7.86
N SER A 383 -16.43 4.97 7.50
CA SER A 383 -15.74 4.19 6.46
C SER A 383 -15.49 2.75 6.88
N TYR A 384 -15.15 2.50 8.15
CA TYR A 384 -15.02 1.12 8.65
C TYR A 384 -16.37 0.43 8.77
N ALA A 385 -17.44 1.14 9.16
CA ALA A 385 -18.79 0.57 9.17
C ALA A 385 -19.27 0.20 7.75
N ALA A 386 -19.12 1.10 6.78
CA ALA A 386 -19.47 0.83 5.39
C ALA A 386 -18.56 -0.24 4.75
N GLY A 387 -17.26 -0.21 5.06
CA GLY A 387 -16.29 -1.21 4.62
C GLY A 387 -16.59 -2.60 5.17
N LEU A 388 -17.12 -2.71 6.40
CA LEU A 388 -17.57 -3.97 6.98
C LEU A 388 -18.74 -4.59 6.18
N VAL A 389 -19.72 -3.75 5.81
CA VAL A 389 -20.86 -4.18 4.98
C VAL A 389 -20.37 -4.65 3.62
N LEU A 390 -19.53 -3.87 2.94
CA LEU A 390 -18.95 -4.26 1.64
C LEU A 390 -18.13 -5.55 1.73
N HIS A 391 -17.37 -5.73 2.80
CA HIS A 391 -16.56 -6.93 2.98
C HIS A 391 -17.43 -8.19 3.09
N PHE A 392 -18.46 -8.17 3.94
CA PHE A 392 -19.31 -9.35 4.14
C PHE A 392 -20.28 -9.60 2.98
N CYS A 393 -20.79 -8.56 2.33
CA CYS A 393 -21.73 -8.71 1.24
C CYS A 393 -21.07 -9.01 -0.11
N VAL A 394 -19.82 -8.60 -0.31
CA VAL A 394 -19.15 -8.63 -1.62
C VAL A 394 -17.79 -9.32 -1.55
N GLU A 395 -16.85 -8.76 -0.78
CA GLU A 395 -15.44 -9.20 -0.82
C GLU A 395 -15.27 -10.66 -0.36
N ALA A 396 -15.76 -11.00 0.84
CA ALA A 396 -15.60 -12.32 1.43
C ALA A 396 -16.34 -13.44 0.66
N PRO A 397 -17.61 -13.26 0.23
CA PRO A 397 -18.29 -14.23 -0.63
C PRO A 397 -17.54 -14.45 -1.95
N MET A 398 -17.09 -13.38 -2.61
CA MET A 398 -16.39 -13.50 -3.88
C MET A 398 -15.04 -14.21 -3.74
N MET A 399 -14.28 -13.92 -2.69
CA MET A 399 -13.03 -14.62 -2.39
C MET A 399 -13.26 -16.12 -2.13
N SER A 400 -14.37 -16.48 -1.49
CA SER A 400 -14.75 -17.87 -1.24
C SER A 400 -15.11 -18.58 -2.55
N LEU A 401 -15.89 -17.95 -3.43
CA LEU A 401 -16.24 -18.48 -4.75
C LEU A 401 -15.01 -18.70 -5.62
N LEU A 402 -14.06 -17.75 -5.63
CA LEU A 402 -12.80 -17.87 -6.36
C LEU A 402 -11.95 -19.04 -5.86
N SER A 403 -11.85 -19.21 -4.54
CA SER A 403 -11.13 -20.33 -3.94
C SER A 403 -11.74 -21.68 -4.37
N ILE A 404 -13.07 -21.81 -4.33
CA ILE A 404 -13.77 -23.01 -4.78
C ILE A 404 -13.53 -23.26 -6.27
N ALA A 405 -13.68 -22.23 -7.12
CA ALA A 405 -13.48 -22.36 -8.57
C ALA A 405 -12.06 -22.85 -8.91
N PHE A 406 -11.03 -22.26 -8.29
CA PHE A 406 -9.65 -22.68 -8.51
C PHE A 406 -9.34 -24.07 -7.96
N SER A 407 -9.91 -24.45 -6.81
CA SER A 407 -9.74 -25.80 -6.27
C SER A 407 -10.31 -26.88 -7.21
N ARG A 408 -11.45 -26.60 -7.84
CA ARG A 408 -12.08 -27.50 -8.82
C ARG A 408 -11.24 -27.62 -10.09
N LEU A 409 -10.75 -26.50 -10.62
CA LEU A 409 -9.85 -26.47 -11.77
C LEU A 409 -8.54 -27.24 -11.54
N SER A 410 -7.96 -27.15 -10.32
CA SER A 410 -6.79 -27.97 -9.98
C SER A 410 -7.13 -29.46 -9.82
N SER A 411 -8.34 -29.79 -9.34
CA SER A 411 -8.76 -31.19 -9.19
C SER A 411 -9.11 -31.85 -10.54
N SER A 412 -9.66 -31.09 -11.50
CA SER A 412 -9.99 -31.59 -12.84
C SER A 412 -8.76 -31.73 -13.75
N THR A 413 -7.71 -30.94 -13.49
CA THR A 413 -6.39 -31.13 -14.13
C THR A 413 -5.58 -32.22 -13.43
N GLY A 414 -5.88 -32.51 -12.16
CA GLY A 414 -5.27 -33.55 -11.33
C GLY A 414 -5.84 -34.97 -11.51
N SER A 415 -6.83 -35.20 -12.38
CA SER A 415 -7.24 -36.58 -12.72
C SER A 415 -6.22 -37.35 -13.58
N ALA A 416 -5.09 -36.72 -13.92
CA ALA A 416 -3.89 -37.38 -14.47
C ALA A 416 -2.71 -37.48 -13.47
N GLU A 417 -2.81 -36.88 -12.27
CA GLU A 417 -1.77 -36.96 -11.22
C GLU A 417 -2.44 -37.06 -9.84
N ARG A 418 -2.96 -38.24 -9.51
CA ARG A 418 -3.22 -38.58 -8.10
C ARG A 418 -1.90 -38.94 -7.43
N VAL A 419 -1.70 -38.33 -6.27
CA VAL A 419 -0.89 -38.71 -5.09
C VAL A 419 0.20 -37.70 -4.72
N SER A 420 -0.15 -36.79 -3.81
CA SER A 420 0.58 -36.43 -2.56
C SER A 420 0.51 -34.94 -2.20
N GLY A 421 0.20 -34.64 -0.92
CA GLY A 421 0.60 -33.39 -0.27
C GLY A 421 -0.51 -32.44 0.18
N ALA A 422 -1.24 -32.87 1.22
CA ALA A 422 -2.07 -32.11 2.17
C ALA A 422 -1.96 -30.57 2.15
N VAL A 423 -3.11 -29.90 1.94
CA VAL A 423 -3.38 -28.53 2.40
C VAL A 423 -4.37 -28.64 3.56
N SER A 424 -3.86 -28.63 4.78
CA SER A 424 -4.58 -28.19 5.96
C SER A 424 -3.61 -27.33 6.75
N GLY A 425 -3.87 -26.02 6.77
CA GLY A 425 -3.20 -25.11 7.68
C GLY A 425 -3.60 -25.44 9.11
N LYS A 426 -2.76 -26.19 9.82
CA LYS A 426 -2.64 -26.12 11.27
C LYS A 426 -1.33 -25.41 11.59
N ALA A 427 -1.42 -24.45 12.50
CA ALA A 427 -0.25 -23.90 13.19
C ALA A 427 0.54 -25.06 13.83
N PRO A 428 1.88 -25.01 13.89
CA PRO A 428 2.63 -25.99 14.65
C PRO A 428 2.42 -25.69 16.13
N GLY A 429 1.52 -26.44 16.75
CA GLY A 429 1.47 -26.66 18.20
C GLY A 429 1.85 -28.12 18.45
N GLU A 430 2.79 -28.29 19.37
CA GLU A 430 2.98 -29.46 20.24
C GLU A 430 3.14 -30.83 19.56
N ALA A 431 4.40 -31.30 19.51
CA ALA A 431 4.69 -32.72 19.56
C ALA A 431 5.07 -33.08 21.01
N GLN A 432 4.15 -33.76 21.69
CA GLN A 432 4.47 -34.71 22.75
C GLN A 432 5.18 -35.91 22.09
N ASP A 433 6.40 -36.20 22.52
CA ASP A 433 6.85 -37.55 22.93
C ASP A 433 8.30 -37.46 23.41
N ALA A 434 8.47 -37.48 24.73
CA ALA A 434 9.65 -37.97 25.43
C ALA A 434 9.31 -38.09 26.93
N ASP A 435 8.31 -38.92 27.25
CA ASP A 435 8.30 -39.63 28.53
C ASP A 435 9.31 -40.78 28.42
N GLU A 436 10.55 -40.51 28.79
CA GLU A 436 11.45 -41.45 29.46
C GLU A 436 12.78 -40.73 29.73
N VAL A 437 13.30 -40.89 30.94
CA VAL A 437 14.59 -40.38 31.44
C VAL A 437 14.56 -38.90 31.89
N HIS A 438 14.01 -38.65 33.08
CA HIS A 438 14.68 -37.86 34.14
C HIS A 438 13.84 -37.82 35.42
N ASP A 439 13.64 -38.98 36.03
CA ASP A 439 13.25 -39.08 37.44
C ASP A 439 14.49 -39.54 38.21
N ASN A 440 15.39 -38.58 38.50
CA ASN A 440 16.48 -38.66 39.49
C ASN A 440 17.43 -37.46 39.33
N ALA A 441 17.07 -36.28 39.83
CA ALA A 441 18.04 -35.23 40.12
C ALA A 441 17.52 -34.11 41.04
N VAL A 442 16.68 -34.40 42.04
CA VAL A 442 16.47 -33.47 43.17
C VAL A 442 16.23 -34.27 44.46
N ARG A 443 17.29 -34.81 45.02
CA ARG A 443 17.38 -35.14 46.45
C ARG A 443 18.70 -34.62 46.99
N THR A 444 18.64 -33.39 47.49
CA THR A 444 19.17 -33.01 48.81
C THR A 444 20.45 -33.73 49.24
N SER A 445 21.59 -33.17 48.85
CA SER A 445 22.82 -33.28 49.63
C SER A 445 22.72 -32.30 50.82
N THR A 446 22.37 -32.80 52.01
CA THR A 446 22.73 -32.21 53.32
C THR A 446 22.05 -33.00 54.44
N SER A 447 22.77 -33.96 55.05
CA SER A 447 22.94 -34.02 56.50
C SER A 447 23.78 -35.24 56.88
N THR A 448 25.00 -34.95 57.30
CA THR A 448 25.83 -35.74 58.21
C THR A 448 25.12 -36.09 59.51
N THR A 449 25.70 -37.08 60.22
CA THR A 449 25.64 -37.41 61.66
C THR A 449 24.47 -38.24 62.21
N ASN A 450 24.74 -39.55 62.31
CA ASN A 450 24.88 -40.37 63.53
C ASN A 450 23.89 -40.24 64.71
N VAL A 451 23.44 -41.43 65.12
CA VAL A 451 22.75 -41.90 66.35
C VAL A 451 21.24 -41.80 66.34
#